data_AF-A0A8S9I622-F1
#
_entry.id   AF-A0A8S9I622-F1
#
_cell.length_a   1.000
_cell.length_b   1.000
_cell.length_c   1.000
_cell.angle_alpha   90.00
_cell.angle_beta   90.00
_cell.angle_gamma   90.00
#
_symmetry.space_group_name_H-M   'P 1'
#
loop_
_entity.id
_entity.type
_entity.pdbx_description
1 polymer ?
#
loop_
_entity_poly.entity_id
_entity_poly.type
_entity_poly.pdbx_seq_one_letter_code
_entity_poly.pdbx_strand_id
1 'polypeptide(L)'
;MVIGTLFGRRKGHVWFCVQHDRLSVKPLLLLELSIATSQLVHEMGSGLVRVALECPTRPELKSCVLRSVPVWTMFCNGRKLGFAVRRSVKDETRVMLKKLKSMTVGAGVLPSESGSGEADLDEVIYMRANYEHVVGSSDSESFHLINPDANSAQELSIFLLRTSA
;
A
#
# COMPACT_ATOMS: atom_id res chain seq x y z
N MET A 1 0.30 15.80 2.67
CA MET A 1 -0.58 14.69 3.11
C MET A 1 -1.21 14.05 1.88
N VAL A 2 -1.35 12.73 1.88
CA VAL A 2 -2.01 11.93 0.84
C VAL A 2 -2.95 10.91 1.48
N ILE A 3 -3.80 10.26 0.69
CA ILE A 3 -4.67 9.18 1.17
C ILE A 3 -4.07 7.86 0.73
N GLY A 4 -3.74 7.01 1.70
CA GLY A 4 -3.27 5.66 1.45
C GLY A 4 -4.38 4.66 1.72
N THR A 5 -4.53 3.65 0.86
CA THR A 5 -5.39 2.50 1.08
C THR A 5 -4.56 1.22 0.94
N LEU A 6 -4.43 0.47 2.03
CA LEU A 6 -3.97 -0.91 2.01
C LEU A 6 -5.19 -1.81 1.86
N PHE A 7 -5.16 -2.76 0.93
CA PHE A 7 -6.27 -3.67 0.73
C PHE A 7 -5.81 -5.01 0.17
N GLY A 8 -6.59 -6.06 0.38
CA GLY A 8 -6.28 -7.38 -0.13
C GLY A 8 -7.35 -8.39 0.23
N ARG A 9 -7.41 -9.47 -0.55
CA ARG A 9 -8.23 -10.64 -0.18
C ARG A 9 -7.60 -11.36 1.00
N ARG A 10 -8.41 -12.05 1.79
CA ARG A 10 -7.96 -12.76 3.01
C ARG A 10 -6.81 -13.74 2.75
N LYS A 11 -6.85 -14.47 1.63
CA LYS A 11 -5.80 -15.42 1.19
C LYS A 11 -4.93 -14.87 0.06
N GLY A 12 -4.95 -13.55 -0.17
CA GLY A 12 -4.23 -12.89 -1.25
C GLY A 12 -3.06 -12.04 -0.79
N HIS A 13 -2.48 -11.35 -1.75
CA HIS A 13 -1.44 -10.34 -1.54
C HIS A 13 -2.04 -8.99 -1.14
N VAL A 14 -1.25 -8.20 -0.43
CA VAL A 14 -1.61 -6.83 -0.08
C VAL A 14 -1.32 -5.88 -1.24
N TRP A 15 -2.20 -4.91 -1.44
CA TRP A 15 -2.05 -3.82 -2.37
C TRP A 15 -1.95 -2.51 -1.61
N PHE A 16 -1.03 -1.65 -2.01
CA PHE A 16 -0.90 -0.29 -1.50
C PHE A 16 -1.23 0.72 -2.58
N CYS A 17 -2.26 1.52 -2.33
CA CYS A 17 -2.76 2.56 -3.24
C CYS A 17 -2.61 3.94 -2.60
N VAL A 18 -2.06 4.90 -3.34
CA VAL A 18 -1.91 6.30 -2.90
C VAL A 18 -2.70 7.23 -3.80
N GLN A 19 -3.58 8.02 -3.23
CA GLN A 19 -4.40 9.03 -3.91
C GLN A 19 -4.06 10.42 -3.36
N HIS A 20 -4.03 11.43 -4.24
CA HIS A 20 -3.93 12.83 -3.81
C HIS A 20 -5.26 13.35 -3.25
N ASP A 21 -6.37 12.92 -3.86
CA ASP A 21 -7.73 13.28 -3.51
C ASP A 21 -8.58 12.01 -3.41
N ARG A 22 -9.43 11.92 -2.37
CA ARG A 22 -10.36 10.79 -2.16
C ARG A 22 -11.30 10.57 -3.33
N LEU A 23 -11.60 11.63 -4.10
CA LEU A 23 -12.51 11.58 -5.25
C LEU A 23 -11.81 11.07 -6.52
N SER A 24 -10.48 11.06 -6.57
CA SER A 24 -9.73 10.62 -7.75
C SER A 24 -9.67 9.10 -7.85
N VAL A 25 -10.23 8.54 -8.92
CA VAL A 25 -10.09 7.10 -9.23
C VAL A 25 -8.75 6.73 -9.86
N LYS A 26 -7.89 7.71 -10.12
CA LYS A 26 -6.53 7.52 -10.66
C LYS A 26 -5.51 7.77 -9.54
N PRO A 27 -4.95 6.72 -8.92
CA PRO A 27 -3.94 6.86 -7.89
C PRO A 27 -2.60 7.32 -8.47
N LEU A 28 -1.84 7.99 -7.62
CA LEU A 28 -0.44 8.37 -7.86
C LEU A 28 0.48 7.14 -7.90
N LEU A 29 0.14 6.13 -7.10
CA LEU A 29 0.91 4.91 -6.93
C LEU A 29 -0.05 3.75 -6.63
N LEU A 30 0.16 2.62 -7.30
CA LEU A 30 -0.49 1.36 -7.00
C LEU A 30 0.56 0.25 -7.03
N LEU A 31 0.77 -0.40 -5.90
CA LEU A 31 1.73 -1.47 -5.73
C LEU A 31 1.03 -2.74 -5.27
N GLU A 32 1.34 -3.85 -5.90
CA GLU A 32 1.07 -5.20 -5.38
C GLU A 32 2.29 -5.65 -4.59
N LEU A 33 2.11 -5.96 -3.31
CA LEU A 33 3.16 -6.33 -2.36
C LEU A 33 3.19 -7.86 -2.21
N SER A 34 4.36 -8.49 -2.16
CA SER A 34 4.42 -9.96 -2.01
C SER A 34 3.93 -10.47 -0.64
N ILE A 35 3.70 -9.59 0.34
CA ILE A 35 3.25 -9.95 1.68
C ILE A 35 1.78 -10.38 1.61
N ALA A 36 1.46 -11.50 2.25
CA ALA A 36 0.09 -11.97 2.38
C ALA A 36 -0.72 -11.04 3.29
N THR A 37 -2.01 -10.86 3.01
CA THR A 37 -2.91 -10.05 3.84
C THR A 37 -2.89 -10.50 5.29
N SER A 38 -2.95 -11.82 5.54
CA SER A 38 -2.88 -12.40 6.88
C SER A 38 -1.57 -12.10 7.60
N GLN A 39 -0.45 -12.11 6.88
CA GLN A 39 0.86 -11.82 7.43
C GLN A 39 0.99 -10.33 7.79
N LEU A 40 0.52 -9.42 6.93
CA LEU A 40 0.53 -7.99 7.27
C LEU A 40 -0.34 -7.70 8.49
N VAL A 41 -1.54 -8.27 8.56
CA VAL A 41 -2.43 -8.12 9.72
C VAL A 41 -1.76 -8.63 11.00
N HIS A 42 -1.02 -9.74 10.93
CA HIS A 42 -0.25 -10.24 12.06
C HIS A 42 0.85 -9.26 12.50
N GLU A 43 1.64 -8.72 11.55
CA GLU A 43 2.66 -7.70 11.83
C GLU A 43 2.04 -6.44 12.45
N MET A 44 0.88 -6.01 11.96
CA MET A 44 0.14 -4.85 12.49
C MET A 44 -0.33 -5.06 13.94
N GLY A 45 -0.54 -6.30 14.37
CA GLY A 45 -0.86 -6.63 15.77
C GLY A 45 0.30 -6.38 16.73
N SER A 46 1.55 -6.29 16.25
CA SER A 46 2.73 -5.96 17.07
C SER A 46 2.88 -4.45 17.33
N GLY A 47 2.10 -3.62 16.65
CA GLY A 47 2.13 -2.16 16.78
C GLY A 47 3.15 -1.44 15.88
N LEU A 48 4.15 -2.11 15.31
CA LEU A 48 5.14 -1.45 14.45
C LEU A 48 5.35 -2.21 13.13
N VAL A 49 5.11 -1.53 12.01
CA VAL A 49 5.29 -2.08 10.67
C VAL A 49 6.06 -1.10 9.78
N ARG A 50 7.24 -1.52 9.33
CA ARG A 50 8.09 -0.80 8.39
C ARG A 50 8.28 -1.62 7.12
N VAL A 51 7.69 -1.17 6.02
CA VAL A 51 7.87 -1.78 4.71
C VAL A 51 8.90 -0.97 3.93
N ALA A 52 10.03 -1.58 3.58
CA ALA A 52 11.03 -0.96 2.72
C ALA A 52 10.96 -1.58 1.32
N LEU A 53 10.83 -0.73 0.32
CA LEU A 53 10.83 -1.08 -1.10
C LEU A 53 12.10 -0.53 -1.72
N GLU A 54 13.03 -1.43 -2.02
CA GLU A 54 14.36 -1.09 -2.48
C GLU A 54 14.53 -1.41 -3.96
N CYS A 55 15.10 -0.47 -4.70
CA CYS A 55 15.48 -0.66 -6.09
C CYS A 55 16.98 -0.33 -6.24
N PRO A 56 17.81 -1.22 -6.78
CA PRO A 56 19.21 -0.90 -7.00
C PRO A 56 19.34 0.23 -8.02
N THR A 57 20.32 1.10 -7.80
CA THR A 57 20.62 2.20 -8.70
C THR A 57 21.10 1.65 -10.04
N ARG A 58 20.24 1.73 -11.07
CA ARG A 58 20.60 1.40 -12.44
C ARG A 58 20.58 2.65 -13.31
N PRO A 59 21.47 2.81 -14.31
CA PRO A 59 21.52 3.99 -15.17
C PRO A 59 20.16 4.36 -15.77
N GLU A 60 19.37 3.36 -16.15
CA GLU A 60 18.05 3.53 -16.78
C GLU A 60 16.99 4.03 -15.79
N LEU A 61 17.21 3.82 -14.50
CA LEU A 61 16.27 4.18 -13.43
C LEU A 61 16.70 5.40 -12.63
N LYS A 62 17.94 5.90 -12.80
CA LYS A 62 18.47 7.07 -12.05
C LYS A 62 17.62 8.33 -12.20
N SER A 63 17.13 8.60 -13.41
CA SER A 63 16.28 9.77 -13.69
C SER A 63 14.79 9.50 -13.47
N CYS A 64 14.40 8.24 -13.22
CA CYS A 64 13.00 7.87 -13.03
C CYS A 64 12.53 8.32 -11.65
N VAL A 65 11.34 8.92 -11.57
CA VAL A 65 10.69 9.19 -10.27
C VAL A 65 10.49 7.87 -9.55
N LEU A 66 10.79 7.80 -8.25
CA LEU A 66 10.73 6.55 -7.47
C LEU A 66 9.41 5.83 -7.68
N ARG A 67 8.29 6.55 -7.55
CA ARG A 67 6.95 5.98 -7.74
C ARG A 67 6.78 5.25 -9.08
N SER A 68 7.57 5.56 -10.13
CA SER A 68 7.57 4.96 -11.48
C SER A 68 8.51 3.79 -11.69
N VAL A 69 9.27 3.39 -10.67
CA VAL A 69 10.02 2.13 -10.69
C VAL A 69 9.03 0.95 -10.77
N PRO A 70 9.23 0.02 -11.72
CA PRO A 70 8.25 -1.05 -11.99
C PRO A 70 8.29 -2.18 -10.95
N VAL A 71 9.47 -2.50 -10.42
CA VAL A 71 9.69 -3.62 -9.51
C VAL A 71 10.64 -3.21 -8.40
N TRP A 72 10.32 -3.63 -7.19
CA TRP A 72 11.06 -3.35 -5.96
C TRP A 72 11.35 -4.64 -5.23
N THR A 73 12.50 -4.72 -4.56
CA THR A 73 12.73 -5.72 -3.52
C THR A 73 12.02 -5.26 -2.27
N MET A 74 11.19 -6.11 -1.68
CA MET A 74 10.40 -5.77 -0.50
C MET A 74 10.95 -6.40 0.76
N PHE A 75 11.06 -5.56 1.79
CA PHE A 75 11.35 -5.94 3.16
C PHE A 75 10.21 -5.50 4.06
N CYS A 76 9.89 -6.30 5.08
CA CYS A 76 8.98 -5.91 6.15
C CYS A 76 9.72 -6.13 7.47
N ASN A 77 9.79 -5.09 8.31
CA ASN A 77 10.49 -5.12 9.60
C ASN A 77 11.93 -5.69 9.49
N GLY A 78 12.64 -5.31 8.42
CA GLY A 78 14.02 -5.74 8.12
C GLY A 78 14.14 -7.12 7.47
N ARG A 79 13.06 -7.89 7.34
CA ARG A 79 13.07 -9.22 6.71
C ARG A 79 12.70 -9.12 5.24
N LYS A 80 13.54 -9.69 4.36
CA LYS A 80 13.24 -9.78 2.92
C LYS A 80 12.08 -10.74 2.70
N LEU A 81 11.00 -10.25 2.08
CA LEU A 81 9.77 -11.02 1.84
C LEU A 81 9.49 -11.29 0.35
N GLY A 82 10.20 -10.63 -0.56
CA GLY A 82 10.03 -10.85 -2.00
C GLY A 82 10.08 -9.55 -2.77
N PHE A 83 9.05 -9.30 -3.59
CA PHE A 83 8.99 -8.15 -4.49
C PHE A 83 7.70 -7.36 -4.31
N ALA A 84 7.76 -6.06 -4.61
CA ALA A 84 6.58 -5.26 -4.88
C ALA A 84 6.57 -4.82 -6.34
N VAL A 85 5.41 -4.84 -6.98
CA VAL A 85 5.28 -4.54 -8.41
C VAL A 85 4.31 -3.39 -8.62
N ARG A 86 4.73 -2.39 -9.38
CA ARG A 86 3.84 -1.31 -9.80
C ARG A 86 2.82 -1.83 -10.81
N ARG A 87 1.55 -1.54 -10.56
CA ARG A 87 0.43 -1.94 -11.43
C ARG A 87 -0.29 -0.73 -11.99
N SER A 88 -0.88 -0.92 -13.17
CA SER A 88 -1.92 -0.03 -13.68
C SER A 88 -3.24 -0.35 -12.99
N VAL A 89 -4.11 0.66 -12.88
CA VAL A 89 -5.40 0.51 -12.20
C VAL A 89 -6.39 -0.20 -13.11
N LYS A 90 -6.83 -1.39 -12.67
CA LYS A 90 -7.90 -2.18 -13.29
C LYS A 90 -9.28 -1.74 -12.82
N ASP A 91 -10.32 -2.15 -13.54
CA ASP A 91 -11.71 -1.76 -13.25
C ASP A 91 -12.17 -2.19 -11.85
N GLU A 92 -11.79 -3.39 -11.41
CA GLU A 92 -12.06 -3.88 -10.04
C GLU A 92 -11.55 -2.90 -8.98
N THR A 93 -10.29 -2.46 -9.10
CA THR A 93 -9.71 -1.46 -8.20
C THR A 93 -10.43 -0.12 -8.31
N ARG A 94 -10.84 0.31 -9.52
CA ARG A 94 -11.62 1.56 -9.69
C ARG A 94 -12.96 1.49 -8.98
N VAL A 95 -13.68 0.37 -9.09
CA VAL A 95 -14.96 0.14 -8.43
C VAL A 95 -14.79 0.18 -6.91
N MET A 96 -13.78 -0.51 -6.39
CA MET A 96 -13.43 -0.48 -4.97
C MET A 96 -13.12 0.95 -4.48
N LEU A 97 -12.25 1.69 -5.18
CA LEU A 97 -11.92 3.07 -4.82
C LEU A 97 -13.15 4.01 -4.88
N LYS A 98 -14.10 3.77 -5.81
CA LYS A 98 -15.37 4.50 -5.85
C LYS A 98 -16.25 4.21 -4.63
N LYS A 99 -16.29 2.95 -4.15
CA LYS A 99 -17.02 2.59 -2.91
C LYS A 99 -16.45 3.33 -1.70
N LEU A 100 -15.14 3.54 -1.67
CA LEU A 100 -14.43 4.24 -0.58
C LEU A 100 -14.39 5.77 -0.71
N LYS A 101 -14.99 6.36 -1.75
CA LYS A 101 -14.88 7.82 -2.04
C LYS A 101 -15.41 8.72 -0.92
N SER A 102 -16.41 8.25 -0.16
CA SER A 102 -17.03 8.99 0.95
C SER A 102 -16.19 8.93 2.23
N MET A 103 -15.18 8.07 2.27
CA MET A 103 -14.34 7.84 3.45
C MET A 103 -12.96 8.47 3.26
N THR A 104 -12.47 9.16 4.28
CA THR A 104 -11.08 9.64 4.36
C THR A 104 -10.23 8.68 5.18
N VAL A 105 -10.78 8.18 6.28
CA VAL A 105 -10.14 7.22 7.18
C VAL A 105 -11.15 6.12 7.53
N GLY A 106 -10.70 4.87 7.62
CA GLY A 106 -11.51 3.74 8.04
C GLY A 106 -10.88 2.39 7.66
N ALA A 107 -11.21 1.35 8.42
CA ALA A 107 -10.87 -0.02 8.09
C ALA A 107 -12.14 -0.87 8.07
N GLY A 108 -12.16 -1.92 7.24
CA GLY A 108 -13.31 -2.80 7.14
C GLY A 108 -13.18 -3.83 6.05
N VAL A 109 -14.31 -4.47 5.74
CA VAL A 109 -14.42 -5.48 4.70
C VAL A 109 -15.42 -5.00 3.66
N LEU A 110 -15.04 -5.06 2.38
CA LEU A 110 -15.93 -4.81 1.26
C LEU A 110 -16.45 -6.17 0.75
N PRO A 111 -17.79 -6.34 0.65
CA PRO A 111 -18.37 -7.56 0.14
C PRO A 111 -18.00 -7.74 -1.34
N SER A 112 -17.77 -8.99 -1.75
CA SER A 112 -17.65 -9.31 -3.18
C SER A 112 -19.02 -9.23 -3.87
N GLU A 113 -19.01 -8.79 -5.13
CA GLU A 113 -20.22 -8.78 -5.97
C GLU A 113 -20.45 -10.12 -6.68
N SER A 114 -19.56 -11.11 -6.51
CA SER A 114 -19.73 -12.45 -7.05
C SER A 114 -20.74 -13.25 -6.20
N GLY A 115 -21.92 -13.50 -6.74
CA GLY A 115 -22.98 -14.31 -6.11
C GLY A 115 -22.66 -15.81 -5.98
N SER A 116 -21.40 -16.22 -6.07
CA SER A 116 -20.96 -17.59 -5.81
C SER A 116 -20.85 -17.79 -4.30
N GLY A 117 -21.53 -18.80 -3.76
CA GLY A 117 -21.70 -19.08 -2.32
C GLY A 117 -20.43 -19.36 -1.49
N GLU A 118 -19.24 -18.97 -1.95
CA GLU A 118 -17.99 -18.93 -1.19
C GLU A 118 -17.70 -17.50 -0.72
N ALA A 119 -18.62 -16.92 0.06
CA ALA A 119 -18.58 -15.52 0.49
C ALA A 119 -17.25 -15.11 1.17
N ASP A 120 -16.63 -16.02 1.92
CA ASP A 120 -15.43 -15.75 2.74
C ASP A 120 -14.09 -15.78 1.96
N LEU A 121 -14.10 -16.19 0.67
CA LEU A 121 -12.89 -16.23 -0.16
C LEU A 121 -12.67 -14.99 -1.02
N ASP A 122 -13.72 -14.21 -1.25
CA ASP A 122 -13.68 -13.09 -2.19
C ASP A 122 -13.85 -11.71 -1.53
N GLU A 123 -14.02 -11.68 -0.21
CA GLU A 123 -14.03 -10.46 0.60
C GLU A 123 -12.70 -9.71 0.54
N VAL A 124 -12.79 -8.39 0.35
CA VAL A 124 -11.63 -7.50 0.33
C VAL A 124 -11.57 -6.74 1.65
N ILE A 125 -10.54 -7.04 2.43
CA ILE A 125 -10.23 -6.29 3.65
C ILE A 125 -9.45 -5.05 3.23
N TYR A 126 -9.77 -3.90 3.83
CA TYR A 126 -9.07 -2.65 3.54
C TYR A 126 -8.82 -1.83 4.81
N MET A 127 -7.79 -1.00 4.74
CA MET A 127 -7.49 0.08 5.66
C MET A 127 -7.14 1.32 4.85
N ARG A 128 -7.94 2.37 5.01
CA ARG A 128 -7.78 3.67 4.39
C ARG A 128 -7.45 4.70 5.45
N ALA A 129 -6.45 5.52 5.21
CA ALA A 129 -6.03 6.54 6.15
C ALA A 129 -5.30 7.70 5.45
N ASN A 130 -5.07 8.76 6.22
CA ASN A 130 -4.15 9.82 5.82
C ASN A 130 -2.72 9.36 6.05
N TYR A 131 -1.84 9.71 5.12
CA TYR A 131 -0.41 9.49 5.23
C TYR A 131 0.32 10.82 5.07
N GLU A 132 1.33 11.02 5.91
CA GLU A 132 2.35 12.00 5.66
C GLU A 132 3.24 11.47 4.54
N HIS A 133 3.31 12.19 3.43
CA HIS A 133 4.18 11.86 2.31
C HIS A 133 5.41 12.75 2.41
N VAL A 134 6.57 12.14 2.65
CA VAL A 134 7.85 12.83 2.80
C VAL A 134 8.72 12.49 1.60
N VAL A 135 9.27 13.51 0.96
CA VAL A 135 10.26 13.37 -0.12
C VAL A 135 11.60 13.76 0.46
N GLY A 136 12.46 12.78 0.74
CA GLY A 136 13.80 13.04 1.28
C GLY A 136 14.78 13.48 0.19
N SER A 137 14.81 12.77 -0.93
CA SER A 137 15.65 13.10 -2.10
C SER A 137 15.06 12.48 -3.38
N SER A 138 15.80 12.57 -4.50
CA SER A 138 15.51 11.79 -5.72
C SER A 138 15.49 10.28 -5.51
N ASP A 139 16.12 9.82 -4.42
CA ASP A 139 16.39 8.42 -4.11
C ASP A 139 15.65 7.93 -2.86
N SER A 140 14.92 8.82 -2.18
CA SER A 140 14.14 8.46 -0.99
C SER A 140 12.79 9.19 -0.92
N GLU A 141 11.72 8.40 -0.83
CA GLU A 141 10.37 8.85 -0.49
C GLU A 141 9.76 7.93 0.58
N SER A 142 8.91 8.46 1.45
CA SER A 142 8.23 7.67 2.47
C SER A 142 6.78 8.11 2.70
N PHE A 143 5.98 7.16 3.17
CA PHE A 143 4.59 7.35 3.54
C PHE A 143 4.41 6.87 4.97
N HIS A 144 4.09 7.78 5.89
CA HIS A 144 3.88 7.50 7.30
C HIS A 144 2.40 7.61 7.65
N LEU A 145 1.82 6.57 8.22
CA LEU A 145 0.43 6.56 8.65
C LEU A 145 0.20 7.68 9.69
N ILE A 146 -0.78 8.53 9.43
CA ILE A 146 -1.24 9.52 10.40
C ILE A 146 -2.40 8.90 11.16
N ASN A 147 -2.15 8.53 12.42
CA ASN A 147 -3.20 8.03 13.28
C ASN A 147 -4.16 9.17 13.65
N PRO A 148 -5.48 9.01 13.46
CA PRO A 148 -6.46 9.98 13.95
C PRO A 148 -6.49 10.03 15.48
N ASP A 149 -6.16 8.92 16.13
CA ASP A 149 -6.15 8.78 17.58
C ASP A 149 -4.72 8.93 18.11
N ALA A 150 -4.47 9.98 18.90
CA ALA A 150 -3.16 10.27 19.49
C ALA A 150 -2.62 9.16 20.42
N ASN A 151 -3.49 8.25 20.87
CA ASN A 151 -3.14 7.12 21.74
C ASN A 151 -2.93 5.80 20.97
N SER A 152 -3.01 5.82 19.64
CA SER A 152 -2.71 4.66 18.82
C SER A 152 -1.21 4.36 18.85
N ALA A 153 -0.84 3.19 19.37
CA ALA A 153 0.52 2.68 19.30
C ALA A 153 0.88 2.11 17.91
N GLN A 154 -0.04 2.16 16.94
CA GLN A 154 0.19 1.59 15.61
C GLN A 154 1.02 2.52 14.74
N GLU A 155 2.28 2.18 14.54
CA GLU A 155 3.17 2.85 13.61
C GLU A 155 3.28 2.04 12.31
N LEU A 156 2.82 2.61 11.20
CA LEU A 156 2.99 2.02 9.88
C LEU A 156 3.69 3.00 8.96
N SER A 157 4.78 2.55 8.34
CA SER A 157 5.54 3.35 7.37
C SER A 157 5.94 2.52 6.16
N ILE A 158 5.86 3.12 4.98
CA ILE A 158 6.28 2.51 3.71
C ILE A 158 7.34 3.42 3.07
N PHE A 159 8.51 2.86 2.77
CA PHE A 159 9.66 3.57 2.22
C PHE A 159 9.92 3.11 0.79
N LEU A 160 10.16 4.05 -0.10
CA LEU A 160 10.69 3.83 -1.45
C LEU A 160 12.14 4.32 -1.45
N LEU A 161 13.07 3.40 -1.69
CA LEU A 161 14.50 3.68 -1.58
C LEU A 161 15.22 3.21 -2.84
N ARG A 162 16.04 4.08 -3.42
CA ARG A 162 17.04 3.68 -4.39
C ARG A 162 18.35 3.42 -3.65
N THR A 163 18.84 2.19 -3.72
CA THR A 163 20.08 1.79 -3.05
C THR A 163 21.25 1.89 -4.02
N SER A 164 22.36 2.48 -3.58
CA SER A 164 23.64 2.32 -4.27
C SER A 164 24.11 0.88 -4.08
N ALA A 165 24.36 0.19 -5.19
CA ALA A 165 24.95 -1.15 -5.17
C ALA A 165 26.41 -1.10 -4.70
#